data_AF-A0A349HJY4-F1
#
_entry.id   AF-A0A349HJY4-F1
#
_cell.length_a   1.000
_cell.length_b   1.000
_cell.length_c   1.000
_cell.angle_alpha   90.00
_cell.angle_beta   90.00
_cell.angle_gamma   90.00
#
_symmetry.space_group_name_H-M   'P 1'
#
loop_
_entity.id
_entity.type
_entity.pdbx_description
1 polymer ?
#
loop_
_entity_poly.entity_id
_entity_poly.type
_entity_poly.pdbx_seq_one_letter_code
_entity_poly.pdbx_strand_id
1 'polypeptide(L)'
;MNSIQLKIIVALLLTIGLGMFSYKAFVLGFPLTPDEQTEIWNVEAHVSFEAKGAPVKATLQTLNRLPNHIVTDEYYIADDYGLLHSLQSAEGAPQHTRTPDNVVA
;
A
#
# COMPACT_ATOMS: atom_id res chain seq x y z
N MET A 1 -38.81 -33.66 -33.67
CA MET A 1 -38.20 -33.00 -32.50
C MET A 1 -38.04 -31.53 -32.85
N ASN A 2 -38.67 -30.65 -32.07
CA ASN A 2 -39.10 -29.35 -32.55
C ASN A 2 -38.01 -28.32 -32.22
N SER A 3 -37.49 -27.62 -33.24
CA SER A 3 -36.42 -26.62 -33.13
C SER A 3 -36.74 -25.45 -32.17
N ILE A 4 -38.00 -25.30 -31.77
CA ILE A 4 -38.47 -24.37 -30.74
C ILE A 4 -37.89 -24.67 -29.35
N GLN A 5 -37.78 -25.95 -28.98
CA GLN A 5 -37.24 -26.34 -27.66
C GLN A 5 -35.78 -25.90 -27.52
N LEU A 6 -35.00 -26.11 -28.59
CA LEU A 6 -33.61 -25.66 -28.66
C LEU A 6 -33.51 -24.14 -28.52
N LYS A 7 -34.34 -23.38 -29.26
CA LYS A 7 -34.35 -21.91 -29.21
C LYS A 7 -34.67 -21.38 -27.80
N ILE A 8 -35.61 -22.01 -27.10
CA ILE A 8 -35.98 -21.61 -25.73
C ILE A 8 -34.82 -21.82 -24.75
N ILE A 9 -34.17 -22.99 -24.82
CA ILE A 9 -33.03 -23.29 -23.94
C ILE A 9 -31.87 -22.33 -24.22
N VAL A 10 -31.58 -22.07 -25.49
CA VAL A 10 -30.53 -21.12 -25.89
C VAL A 10 -30.85 -19.70 -25.39
N ALA A 11 -32.09 -19.24 -25.56
CA ALA A 11 -32.51 -17.92 -25.08
C ALA A 11 -32.40 -17.82 -23.55
N LEU A 12 -32.81 -18.86 -22.82
CA LEU A 12 -32.68 -18.91 -21.36
C LEU A 12 -31.22 -18.80 -20.93
N LEU A 13 -30.32 -19.59 -21.53
CA LEU A 13 -28.90 -19.55 -21.22
C LEU A 13 -28.26 -18.19 -21.53
N LEU A 14 -28.62 -17.60 -22.67
CA LEU A 14 -28.17 -16.25 -23.04
C LEU A 14 -28.61 -15.22 -22.02
N THR A 15 -29.87 -15.28 -21.58
CA THR A 15 -30.42 -14.32 -20.62
C THR A 15 -29.72 -14.45 -19.26
N ILE A 16 -29.46 -15.67 -18.80
CA ILE A 16 -28.74 -15.92 -17.54
C ILE A 16 -27.29 -15.43 -17.63
N GLY A 17 -26.57 -15.79 -18.71
CA GLY A 17 -25.18 -15.37 -18.91
C GLY A 17 -25.03 -13.86 -19.03
N LEU A 18 -25.91 -13.22 -19.80
CA LEU A 18 -25.90 -11.77 -19.99
C LEU A 18 -26.32 -11.04 -18.70
N GLY A 19 -27.28 -11.57 -17.95
CA GLY A 19 -27.69 -11.04 -16.66
C GLY A 19 -26.55 -11.09 -15.63
N MET A 20 -25.82 -12.20 -15.55
CA MET A 20 -24.69 -12.35 -14.62
C MET A 20 -23.50 -11.47 -15.01
N PHE A 21 -23.20 -11.35 -16.30
CA PHE A 21 -22.20 -10.43 -16.82
C PHE A 21 -22.56 -8.98 -16.51
N SER A 22 -23.80 -8.58 -16.81
CA SER A 22 -24.28 -7.22 -16.57
C SER A 22 -24.30 -6.89 -15.07
N TYR A 23 -24.72 -7.83 -14.23
CA TYR A 23 -24.70 -7.64 -12.78
C TYR A 23 -23.29 -7.36 -12.27
N LYS A 24 -22.30 -8.15 -12.70
CA LYS A 24 -20.90 -7.91 -12.31
C LYS A 24 -20.34 -6.60 -12.89
N ALA A 25 -20.67 -6.27 -14.12
CA ALA A 25 -20.21 -5.05 -14.77
C ALA A 25 -20.76 -3.78 -14.10
N PHE A 26 -22.08 -3.72 -13.87
CA PHE A 26 -22.75 -2.51 -13.40
C PHE A 26 -22.82 -2.38 -11.87
N VAL A 27 -22.92 -3.49 -11.13
CA VAL A 27 -23.10 -3.45 -9.66
C VAL A 27 -21.78 -3.54 -8.93
N LEU A 28 -20.86 -4.41 -9.38
CA LEU A 28 -19.54 -4.54 -8.75
C LEU A 28 -18.53 -3.54 -9.31
N GLY A 29 -18.91 -2.76 -10.33
CA GLY A 29 -18.06 -1.74 -10.93
C GLY A 29 -16.80 -2.31 -11.57
N PHE A 30 -16.79 -3.60 -11.96
CA PHE A 30 -15.69 -4.15 -12.74
C PHE A 30 -15.64 -3.40 -14.06
N PRO A 31 -14.58 -2.60 -14.30
CA PRO A 31 -14.51 -1.78 -15.49
C PRO A 31 -14.39 -2.73 -16.69
N LEU A 32 -15.38 -2.64 -17.60
CA LEU A 32 -15.41 -3.43 -18.84
C LEU A 32 -14.35 -2.96 -19.85
N THR A 33 -13.83 -1.77 -19.62
CA THR A 33 -12.64 -1.20 -20.24
C THR A 33 -11.48 -1.36 -19.26
N PRO A 34 -10.23 -1.49 -19.74
CA PRO A 34 -9.09 -1.38 -18.84
C PRO A 34 -9.23 -0.06 -18.07
N ASP A 35 -9.39 -0.14 -16.75
CA ASP A 35 -9.22 1.04 -15.92
C ASP A 35 -7.80 1.53 -16.18
N GLU A 36 -7.67 2.84 -16.23
CA GLU A 36 -6.45 3.59 -16.47
C GLU A 36 -5.21 2.82 -16.03
N GLN A 37 -4.20 2.69 -16.90
CA GLN A 37 -2.91 2.12 -16.53
C GLN A 37 -2.44 2.82 -15.27
N THR A 38 -2.61 2.18 -14.11
CA THR A 38 -2.23 2.77 -12.85
C THR A 38 -0.71 2.82 -12.86
N GLU A 39 -0.17 4.02 -13.04
CA GLU A 39 1.27 4.22 -13.14
C GLU A 39 1.88 4.01 -11.76
N ILE A 40 2.35 2.79 -11.53
CA ILE A 40 3.06 2.43 -10.31
C ILE A 40 4.53 2.83 -10.50
N TRP A 41 4.98 3.77 -9.67
CA TRP A 41 6.37 4.20 -9.60
C TRP A 41 6.98 3.63 -8.31
N ASN A 42 8.19 3.10 -8.40
CA ASN A 42 8.93 2.56 -7.25
C ASN A 42 10.11 3.48 -6.92
N VAL A 43 10.26 3.82 -5.63
CA VAL A 43 11.41 4.59 -5.14
C VAL A 43 12.24 3.74 -4.22
N GLU A 44 13.52 3.66 -4.52
CA GLU A 44 14.49 2.99 -3.66
C GLU A 44 15.55 3.98 -3.20
N ALA A 45 15.82 4.00 -1.90
CA ALA A 45 16.85 4.81 -1.29
C ALA A 45 17.81 3.92 -0.50
N HIS A 46 19.10 3.95 -0.85
CA HIS A 46 20.15 3.22 -0.15
C HIS A 46 21.04 4.21 0.60
N VAL A 47 21.25 4.00 1.90
CA VAL A 47 22.16 4.80 2.73
C VAL A 47 23.26 3.91 3.29
N SER A 48 24.51 4.21 2.93
CA SER A 48 25.70 3.53 3.47
C SER A 48 26.54 4.53 4.27
N PHE A 49 26.97 4.16 5.48
CA PHE A 49 27.83 4.99 6.31
C PHE A 49 28.86 4.13 7.05
N GLU A 50 30.02 4.72 7.33
CA GLU A 50 31.07 4.09 8.13
C GLU A 50 31.10 4.74 9.52
N ALA A 51 30.70 3.99 10.55
CA ALA A 51 30.66 4.47 11.92
C ALA A 51 32.06 4.46 12.55
N LYS A 52 32.62 5.63 12.85
CA LYS A 52 33.91 5.77 13.55
C LYS A 52 33.70 5.72 15.07
N GLY A 53 33.50 4.52 15.61
CA GLY A 53 33.60 4.20 17.04
C GLY A 53 32.48 4.70 17.97
N ALA A 54 31.54 5.52 17.48
CA ALA A 54 30.38 5.99 18.24
C ALA A 54 29.07 5.48 17.62
N PRO A 55 27.99 5.31 18.42
CA PRO A 55 26.66 4.97 17.89
C PRO A 55 26.18 6.03 16.89
N VAL A 56 25.77 5.59 15.70
CA VAL A 56 25.26 6.46 14.64
C VAL A 56 23.76 6.21 14.47
N LYS A 57 22.99 7.30 14.34
CA LYS A 57 21.56 7.24 14.00
C LYS A 57 21.34 7.91 12.66
N ALA A 58 20.82 7.15 11.69
CA ALA A 58 20.30 7.68 10.44
C ALA A 58 18.77 7.85 10.55
N THR A 59 18.22 8.85 9.88
CA THR A 59 16.77 9.07 9.83
C THR A 59 16.40 9.44 8.40
N LEU A 60 15.52 8.63 7.79
CA LEU A 60 14.98 8.87 6.46
C LEU A 60 13.53 9.31 6.60
N GLN A 61 13.18 10.44 5.98
CA GLN A 61 11.81 10.91 5.95
C GLN A 61 11.12 10.38 4.70
N THR A 62 10.07 9.58 4.90
CA THR A 62 9.18 9.14 3.82
C THR A 62 8.02 10.11 3.70
N LEU A 63 7.63 10.43 2.46
CA LEU A 63 6.46 11.27 2.19
C LEU A 63 5.20 10.41 2.30
N ASN A 64 4.57 10.44 3.47
CA ASN A 64 3.40 9.61 3.77
C ASN A 64 2.13 10.00 2.97
N ARG A 65 2.15 11.11 2.23
CA ARG A 65 1.04 11.54 1.36
C ARG A 65 1.55 12.44 0.24
N LEU A 66 1.49 11.96 -0.99
CA LEU A 66 1.64 12.81 -2.17
C LEU A 66 0.25 13.24 -2.64
N PRO A 67 0.06 14.50 -3.09
CA PRO A 67 -1.15 14.87 -3.80
C PRO A 67 -1.26 13.99 -5.06
N ASN A 68 -2.35 13.24 -5.15
CA ASN A 68 -2.68 12.31 -6.24
C ASN A 68 -1.95 10.95 -6.29
N HIS A 69 -1.13 10.58 -5.30
CA HIS A 69 -0.56 9.23 -5.24
C HIS A 69 -0.74 8.61 -3.85
N ILE A 70 -1.00 7.31 -3.84
CA ILE A 70 -1.13 6.50 -2.62
C ILE A 70 0.10 5.59 -2.57
N VAL A 71 0.76 5.56 -1.42
CA VAL A 71 1.84 4.59 -1.17
C VAL A 71 1.21 3.20 -1.11
N THR A 72 1.62 2.30 -2.00
CA THR A 72 1.06 0.94 -2.08
C THR A 72 1.76 0.01 -1.10
N ASP A 73 3.09 -0.06 -1.17
CA ASP A 73 3.93 -0.88 -0.30
C ASP A 73 5.18 -0.11 0.09
N GLU A 74 5.72 -0.38 1.27
CA GLU A 74 6.95 0.22 1.77
C GLU A 74 7.78 -0.84 2.50
N TYR A 75 9.06 -0.97 2.13
CA TYR A 75 9.97 -1.97 2.69
C TYR A 75 11.21 -1.27 3.25
N TYR A 76 11.60 -1.66 4.46
CA TYR A 76 12.78 -1.16 5.15
C TYR A 76 13.70 -2.33 5.49
N ILE A 77 14.95 -2.24 5.06
CA ILE A 77 15.98 -3.24 5.32
C ILE A 77 17.16 -2.52 5.96
N ALA A 78 17.57 -2.98 7.13
CA ALA A 78 18.78 -2.52 7.79
C ALA A 78 19.52 -3.72 8.37
N ASP A 79 20.65 -4.07 7.76
CA ASP A 79 21.48 -5.18 8.23
C ASP A 79 22.24 -4.76 9.49
N ASP A 80 22.06 -5.52 10.57
CA ASP A 80 22.74 -5.29 11.88
C ASP A 80 22.39 -3.96 12.58
N TYR A 81 21.35 -3.25 12.12
CA TYR A 81 20.83 -2.02 12.76
C TYR A 81 19.37 -2.15 13.18
N GLY A 82 19.01 -1.52 14.30
CA GLY A 82 17.62 -1.45 14.77
C GLY A 82 16.78 -0.44 13.98
N LEU A 83 15.62 -0.87 13.48
CA LEU A 83 14.65 0.01 12.83
C LEU A 83 13.75 0.70 13.86
N LEU A 84 13.68 2.03 13.81
CA LEU A 84 12.79 2.84 14.63
C LEU A 84 11.81 3.59 13.73
N HIS A 85 10.59 3.06 13.59
CA HIS A 85 9.52 3.71 12.83
C HIS A 85 8.73 4.65 13.77
N SER A 86 9.17 5.90 13.89
CA SER A 86 8.32 6.91 14.51
C SER A 86 7.30 7.35 13.46
N LEU A 87 6.06 6.90 13.58
CA LEU A 87 4.97 7.60 12.90
C LEU A 87 5.04 9.04 13.38
N GLN A 88 5.35 9.95 12.46
CA GLN A 88 5.32 11.37 12.71
C GLN A 88 3.86 11.77 12.90
N SER A 89 3.26 11.36 14.02
CA SER A 89 2.11 12.03 14.60
C SER A 89 2.54 13.46 14.79
N ALA A 90 1.93 14.35 14.01
CA ALA A 90 2.13 15.78 14.12
C ALA A 90 1.65 16.24 15.50
N GLU A 91 2.50 16.16 16.52
CA GLU A 91 2.27 16.87 17.75
C GLU A 91 3.60 17.24 18.39
N GLY A 92 3.93 18.54 18.29
CA GLY A 92 5.03 19.12 19.00
C GLY A 92 4.78 19.02 20.49
N ALA A 93 5.60 18.24 21.18
CA ALA A 93 5.76 18.36 22.62
C ALA A 93 7.27 18.26 22.95
N PRO A 94 7.82 19.22 23.71
CA PRO A 94 9.24 19.24 24.04
C PRO A 94 9.62 17.99 24.84
N GLN A 95 10.59 17.24 24.32
CA GLN A 95 11.29 16.15 24.99
C GLN A 95 11.86 16.68 26.31
N HIS A 96 11.22 16.37 27.43
CA HIS A 96 11.82 16.59 28.74
C HIS A 96 12.88 15.51 28.92
N THR A 97 14.13 15.90 28.66
CA THR A 97 15.34 15.16 28.98
C THR A 97 15.28 14.62 30.40
N ARG A 98 15.08 13.30 30.55
CA ARG A 98 15.35 12.65 31.84
C ARG A 98 16.86 12.49 31.97
N THR A 99 17.47 13.46 32.64
CA THR A 99 18.84 13.43 33.15
C THR A 99 19.08 12.09 33.89
N PRO A 100 20.20 11.39 33.64
CA PRO A 100 20.58 10.24 34.44
C PRO A 100 21.20 10.76 35.74
N ASP A 101 20.43 10.71 36.83
CA ASP A 101 20.95 10.97 38.17
C ASP A 101 21.83 9.78 38.58
N ASN A 102 23.12 10.00 38.34
CA ASN A 102 24.29 9.52 39.07
C ASN A 102 24.09 8.54 40.25
N VAL A 103 24.82 7.44 40.12
CA VAL A 103 25.39 6.64 41.20
C VAL A 103 26.08 7.56 42.23
N VAL A 104 25.71 7.42 43.50
CA VAL A 104 26.55 7.79 44.65
C VAL A 104 26.36 6.74 45.75
N ALA A 105 27.49 6.08 46.04
CA ALA A 105 27.89 5.30 47.23
C ALA A 105 26.92 4.26 47.80
#